data_AF-A0A7S3YZN1-F1
#
_entry.id   AF-A0A7S3YZN1-F1
#
_cell.length_a   1.000
_cell.length_b   1.000
_cell.length_c   1.000
_cell.angle_alpha   90.00
_cell.angle_beta   90.00
_cell.angle_gamma   90.00
#
_symmetry.space_group_name_H-M   'P 1'
#
loop_
_entity.id
_entity.type
_entity.pdbx_description
1 polymer ?
#
loop_
_entity_poly.entity_id
_entity_poly.type
_entity_poly.pdbx_seq_one_letter_code
_entity_poly.pdbx_strand_id
1 'polypeptide(L)'
;IMIITSVVPPELPMELSLAVNTSLLALFRHSVFCTEPFRVPLAGAVDICCFDKTGTLTSDRFNVMGVSDVEASEPTINKPSNLTYLQSAVIGGCHSLVAVGNREYLGDPMEIAAFKAIRWSMNKNQVCQSKGKDMSLRVETRFPFSSALQRMATIVVAERSNEFWVLAKGSPERMGPRFSDKPKNYEDTHMHFSSQGCRVLALGFRNLGSVPSMRAMVKKMTRDEVEKDLQFCGFLILHCPLKPYSLETCQHLTGSHLKTIMITGDHVLTACHVAHELGISTQQYPSHSLILTVDKASKNENDDEKGGAEEKKEEKQQQPLSVSSFAWVSVKKDSKIPFDPQAGAAAELAKTYDLCASGPAIEALENTLGSEAIQTVIPHLKVFARFTPTQKEMILTMFKKLGMTTLMCGDGTNDVGALKQAHVGVALISREDLEYIPKAPPVDTKAAAEATRAASRASNTSSLPRSRRRGAR
;
A
#
# COMPACT_ATOMS: atom_id res chain seq x y z
N ILE A 1 -9.75 -56.07 9.75
CA ILE A 1 -10.29 -55.41 8.54
C ILE A 1 -11.59 -54.68 8.85
N MET A 2 -12.68 -55.35 9.22
CA MET A 2 -13.98 -54.68 9.53
C MET A 2 -13.89 -53.57 10.59
N ILE A 3 -13.14 -53.78 11.68
CA ILE A 3 -12.92 -52.76 12.73
C ILE A 3 -12.23 -51.51 12.15
N ILE A 4 -11.25 -51.68 11.27
CA ILE A 4 -10.51 -50.57 10.66
C ILE A 4 -11.40 -49.82 9.65
N THR A 5 -12.22 -50.55 8.89
CA THR A 5 -13.12 -49.95 7.89
C THR A 5 -14.34 -49.26 8.52
N SER A 6 -14.74 -49.61 9.74
CA SER A 6 -15.86 -48.97 10.45
C SER A 6 -15.46 -47.74 11.27
N VAL A 7 -14.16 -47.45 11.41
CA VAL A 7 -13.66 -46.31 12.21
C VAL A 7 -13.93 -44.97 11.52
N VAL A 8 -13.94 -44.93 10.19
CA VAL A 8 -14.26 -43.72 9.42
C VAL A 8 -15.63 -43.91 8.79
N PRO A 9 -16.64 -43.09 9.15
CA PRO A 9 -17.95 -43.16 8.52
C PRO A 9 -17.85 -42.94 7.00
N PRO A 10 -18.45 -43.80 6.17
CA PRO A 10 -18.44 -43.62 4.71
C PRO A 10 -19.18 -42.35 4.27
N GLU A 11 -20.05 -41.79 5.11
CA GLU A 11 -20.82 -40.57 4.85
C GLU A 11 -20.01 -39.27 5.04
N LEU A 12 -18.86 -39.32 5.71
CA LEU A 12 -18.06 -38.14 6.08
C LEU A 12 -17.74 -37.21 4.88
N PRO A 13 -17.34 -37.71 3.69
CA PRO A 13 -17.09 -36.84 2.54
C PRO A 13 -18.35 -36.13 2.02
N MET A 14 -19.52 -36.77 2.12
CA MET A 14 -20.80 -36.18 1.72
C MET A 14 -21.20 -35.06 2.68
N GLU A 15 -21.06 -35.29 3.99
CA GLU A 15 -21.37 -34.28 5.01
C GLU A 15 -20.48 -33.04 4.87
N LEU A 16 -19.17 -33.23 4.68
CA LEU A 16 -18.22 -32.13 4.45
C LEU A 16 -18.59 -31.33 3.21
N SER A 17 -18.92 -32.01 2.11
CA SER A 17 -19.32 -31.35 0.85
C SER A 17 -20.60 -30.53 1.01
N LEU A 18 -21.59 -31.06 1.73
CA LEU A 18 -22.85 -30.37 2.00
C LEU A 18 -22.64 -29.15 2.88
N ALA A 19 -21.87 -29.27 3.97
CA ALA A 19 -21.55 -28.17 4.87
C ALA A 19 -20.83 -27.01 4.16
N VAL A 20 -19.84 -27.34 3.32
CA VAL A 20 -19.11 -26.34 2.52
C VAL A 20 -20.07 -25.65 1.53
N ASN A 21 -20.88 -26.40 0.79
CA ASN A 21 -21.82 -25.82 -0.17
C ASN A 21 -22.88 -24.91 0.49
N THR A 22 -23.42 -25.31 1.64
CA THR A 22 -24.34 -24.46 2.41
C THR A 22 -23.66 -23.17 2.87
N SER A 23 -22.40 -23.25 3.31
CA SER A 23 -21.60 -22.09 3.71
C SER A 23 -21.36 -21.13 2.53
N LEU A 24 -21.06 -21.66 1.33
CA LEU A 24 -20.91 -20.87 0.11
C LEU A 24 -22.20 -20.10 -0.24
N LEU A 25 -23.35 -20.75 -0.15
CA LEU A 25 -24.64 -20.10 -0.42
C LEU A 25 -24.95 -18.98 0.58
N ALA A 26 -24.58 -19.16 1.85
CA ALA A 26 -24.71 -18.13 2.88
C ALA A 26 -23.80 -16.92 2.58
N LEU A 27 -22.53 -17.17 2.24
CA LEU A 27 -21.56 -16.12 1.88
C LEU A 27 -21.99 -15.35 0.62
N PHE A 28 -22.53 -16.05 -0.38
CA PHE A 28 -23.01 -15.44 -1.62
C PHE A 28 -24.12 -14.42 -1.38
N ARG A 29 -25.01 -14.66 -0.40
CA ARG A 29 -26.08 -13.71 -0.02
C ARG A 29 -25.52 -12.40 0.54
N HIS A 30 -24.31 -12.40 1.06
CA HIS A 30 -23.58 -11.22 1.50
C HIS A 30 -22.63 -10.66 0.43
N SER A 31 -22.76 -11.11 -0.84
CA SER A 31 -21.87 -10.72 -1.94
C SER A 31 -20.40 -11.07 -1.70
N VAL A 32 -20.14 -12.12 -0.92
CA VAL A 32 -18.81 -12.69 -0.72
C VAL A 32 -18.66 -13.90 -1.63
N PHE A 33 -17.78 -13.79 -2.62
CA PHE A 33 -17.51 -14.83 -3.61
C PHE A 33 -16.26 -15.61 -3.21
N CYS A 34 -16.39 -16.91 -2.97
CA CYS A 34 -15.28 -17.78 -2.60
C CYS A 34 -14.80 -18.57 -3.83
N THR A 35 -13.53 -18.45 -4.17
CA THR A 35 -12.89 -19.19 -5.28
C THR A 35 -12.39 -20.57 -4.85
N GLU A 36 -12.01 -20.73 -3.58
CA GLU A 36 -11.48 -21.99 -3.02
C GLU A 36 -12.30 -22.43 -1.80
N PRO A 37 -13.39 -23.21 -2.00
CA PRO A 37 -14.33 -23.57 -0.92
C PRO A 37 -13.71 -24.28 0.28
N PHE A 38 -12.65 -25.06 0.06
CA PHE A 38 -11.95 -25.80 1.12
C PHE A 38 -11.22 -24.90 2.12
N ARG A 39 -11.05 -23.60 1.83
CA ARG A 39 -10.47 -22.63 2.77
C ARG A 39 -11.49 -22.04 3.75
N VAL A 40 -12.79 -22.19 3.50
CA VAL A 40 -13.84 -21.64 4.37
C VAL A 40 -13.70 -22.13 5.82
N PRO A 41 -13.45 -23.42 6.10
CA PRO A 41 -13.23 -23.89 7.48
C PRO A 41 -11.99 -23.26 8.16
N LEU A 42 -10.95 -22.92 7.39
CA LEU A 42 -9.73 -22.31 7.92
C LEU A 42 -9.99 -20.92 8.50
N ALA A 43 -11.04 -20.22 8.03
CA ALA A 43 -11.44 -18.92 8.55
C ALA A 43 -11.89 -18.98 10.03
N GLY A 44 -12.34 -20.16 10.50
CA GLY A 44 -12.72 -20.36 11.90
C GLY A 44 -11.54 -20.56 12.85
N ALA A 45 -10.33 -20.81 12.33
CA ALA A 45 -9.12 -21.07 13.11
C ALA A 45 -8.06 -19.97 12.96
N VAL A 46 -8.43 -18.79 12.44
CA VAL A 46 -7.51 -17.67 12.24
C VAL A 46 -6.97 -17.17 13.58
N ASP A 47 -5.66 -16.98 13.67
CA ASP A 47 -4.98 -16.41 14.85
C ASP A 47 -4.61 -14.93 14.62
N ILE A 48 -4.25 -14.58 13.38
CA ILE A 48 -3.74 -13.26 13.00
C ILE A 48 -4.40 -12.73 11.72
N CYS A 49 -4.91 -11.51 11.80
CA CYS A 49 -5.50 -10.76 10.69
C CYS A 49 -4.54 -9.66 10.25
N CYS A 50 -4.04 -9.77 9.02
CA CYS A 50 -3.18 -8.80 8.37
C CYS A 50 -4.01 -7.93 7.43
N PHE A 51 -3.93 -6.62 7.56
CA PHE A 51 -4.64 -5.68 6.70
C PHE A 51 -3.67 -4.83 5.88
N ASP A 52 -3.93 -4.68 4.57
CA ASP A 52 -3.40 -3.53 3.85
C ASP A 52 -4.13 -2.25 4.30
N LYS A 53 -3.47 -1.10 4.18
CA LYS A 53 -4.07 0.18 4.55
C LYS A 53 -4.84 0.79 3.38
N THR A 54 -4.13 1.13 2.31
CA THR A 54 -4.68 1.91 1.19
C THR A 54 -5.61 1.02 0.36
N GLY A 55 -6.80 1.52 0.03
CA GLY A 55 -7.80 0.74 -0.71
C GLY A 55 -8.55 -0.30 0.15
N THR A 56 -8.04 -0.63 1.34
CA THR A 56 -8.65 -1.62 2.26
C THR A 56 -9.26 -0.97 3.50
N LEU A 57 -8.44 -0.41 4.39
CA LEU A 57 -8.87 0.28 5.60
C LEU A 57 -9.21 1.75 5.36
N THR A 58 -8.48 2.39 4.44
CA THR A 58 -8.77 3.76 3.98
C THR A 58 -9.43 3.73 2.62
N SER A 59 -10.26 4.72 2.34
CA SER A 59 -10.80 4.90 0.99
C SER A 59 -9.68 5.24 0.01
N ASP A 60 -9.90 4.83 -1.23
CA ASP A 60 -9.21 5.22 -2.47
C ASP A 60 -9.51 6.68 -2.90
N ARG A 61 -10.48 7.35 -2.25
CA ARG A 61 -10.82 8.74 -2.50
C ARG A 61 -9.91 9.67 -1.71
N PHE A 62 -8.94 10.26 -2.40
CA PHE A 62 -8.01 11.22 -1.81
C PHE A 62 -8.64 12.61 -1.67
N ASN A 63 -8.56 13.18 -0.47
CA ASN A 63 -8.89 14.58 -0.23
C ASN A 63 -7.61 15.43 -0.30
N VAL A 64 -7.55 16.36 -1.25
CA VAL A 64 -6.39 17.24 -1.45
C VAL A 64 -6.57 18.46 -0.55
N MET A 65 -5.81 18.51 0.55
CA MET A 65 -5.87 19.63 1.48
C MET A 65 -5.24 20.89 0.87
N GLY A 66 -4.14 20.71 0.13
CA GLY A 66 -3.42 21.81 -0.50
C GLY A 66 -1.91 21.58 -0.54
N VAL A 67 -1.17 22.67 -0.68
CA VAL A 67 0.30 22.65 -0.61
C VAL A 67 0.76 23.44 0.61
N SER A 68 1.63 22.85 1.41
CA SER A 68 2.26 23.54 2.52
C SER A 68 3.64 24.06 2.14
N ASP A 69 3.88 25.33 2.47
CA ASP A 69 5.19 25.96 2.38
C ASP A 69 5.97 25.75 3.68
N VAL A 70 7.30 25.80 3.59
CA VAL A 70 8.22 25.48 4.69
C VAL A 70 8.78 26.75 5.36
N GLU A 71 8.43 27.94 4.87
CA GLU A 71 8.98 29.22 5.32
C GLU A 71 8.35 29.76 6.62
N ALA A 72 7.18 29.26 7.02
CA ALA A 72 6.47 29.72 8.20
C ALA A 72 6.92 28.99 9.48
N SER A 73 6.85 29.67 10.63
CA SER A 73 7.13 29.08 11.96
C SER A 73 6.14 27.97 12.34
N GLU A 74 4.94 27.98 11.77
CA GLU A 74 3.98 26.89 11.82
C GLU A 74 3.60 26.48 10.39
N PRO A 75 3.49 25.18 10.09
CA PRO A 75 3.23 24.71 8.74
C PRO A 75 1.79 25.02 8.31
N THR A 76 1.61 26.05 7.48
CA THR A 76 0.31 26.43 6.91
C THR A 76 0.05 25.71 5.59
N ILE A 77 -1.22 25.40 5.30
CA ILE A 77 -1.64 24.79 4.03
C ILE A 77 -2.33 25.83 3.14
N ASN A 78 -1.76 26.07 1.96
CA ASN A 78 -2.40 26.84 0.89
C ASN A 78 -3.41 25.95 0.16
N LYS A 79 -4.68 26.36 0.19
CA LYS A 79 -5.76 25.65 -0.52
C LYS A 79 -5.46 25.55 -2.03
N PRO A 80 -5.97 24.52 -2.73
CA PRO A 80 -5.76 24.34 -4.17
C PRO A 80 -6.09 25.56 -5.05
N SER A 81 -6.99 26.44 -4.61
CA SER A 81 -7.32 27.69 -5.30
C SER A 81 -6.22 28.76 -5.25
N ASN A 82 -5.40 28.75 -4.20
CA ASN A 82 -4.45 29.81 -3.86
C ASN A 82 -2.98 29.38 -4.01
N LEU A 83 -2.72 28.31 -4.77
CA LEU A 83 -1.36 27.84 -5.01
C LEU A 83 -0.54 28.88 -5.77
N THR A 84 0.78 28.83 -5.68
CA THR A 84 1.65 29.63 -6.56
C THR A 84 1.60 29.14 -8.00
N TYR A 85 2.22 29.88 -8.94
CA TYR A 85 2.36 29.45 -10.33
C TYR A 85 3.11 28.12 -10.43
N LEU A 86 4.25 28.03 -9.74
CA LEU A 86 5.16 26.89 -9.77
C LEU A 86 4.55 25.65 -9.12
N GLN A 87 3.91 25.79 -7.95
CA GLN A 87 3.21 24.69 -7.28
C GLN A 87 2.14 24.07 -8.18
N SER A 88 1.34 24.92 -8.82
CA SER A 88 0.31 24.47 -9.75
C SER A 88 0.93 23.79 -10.98
N ALA A 89 2.04 24.32 -11.50
CA ALA A 89 2.76 23.75 -12.64
C ALA A 89 3.29 22.34 -12.33
N VAL A 90 3.91 22.13 -11.16
CA VAL A 90 4.44 20.82 -10.78
C VAL A 90 3.32 19.77 -10.67
N ILE A 91 2.22 20.08 -9.97
CA ILE A 91 1.10 19.14 -9.80
C ILE A 91 0.41 18.85 -11.14
N GLY A 92 0.24 19.89 -11.98
CA GLY A 92 -0.44 19.80 -13.26
C GLY A 92 0.41 19.25 -14.42
N GLY A 93 1.75 19.31 -14.34
CA GLY A 93 2.64 18.85 -15.40
C GLY A 93 3.43 17.57 -15.07
N CYS A 94 3.55 17.22 -13.78
CA CYS A 94 4.20 16.00 -13.32
C CYS A 94 3.15 14.95 -12.95
N HIS A 95 2.61 14.24 -13.95
CA HIS A 95 1.67 13.14 -13.73
C HIS A 95 1.76 12.09 -14.84
N SER A 96 1.21 10.91 -14.58
CA SER A 96 1.11 9.81 -15.55
C SER A 96 -0.29 9.66 -16.16
N LEU A 97 -1.19 10.59 -15.85
CA LEU A 97 -2.57 10.60 -16.38
C LEU A 97 -2.64 10.60 -17.91
N VAL A 98 -3.73 10.01 -18.41
CA VAL A 98 -4.13 9.97 -19.82
C VAL A 98 -5.59 10.44 -19.94
N ALA A 99 -5.89 11.27 -20.94
CA ALA A 99 -7.26 11.73 -21.20
C ALA A 99 -7.99 10.72 -22.09
N VAL A 100 -9.10 10.17 -21.61
CA VAL A 100 -9.91 9.18 -22.34
C VAL A 100 -11.14 9.81 -22.99
N GLY A 101 -11.65 10.90 -22.42
CA GLY A 101 -12.83 11.61 -22.92
C GLY A 101 -12.87 13.09 -22.50
N ASN A 102 -14.05 13.70 -22.59
CA ASN A 102 -14.25 15.07 -22.13
C ASN A 102 -14.24 15.13 -20.59
N ARG A 103 -13.07 15.50 -20.03
CA ARG A 103 -12.83 15.67 -18.57
C ARG A 103 -12.76 14.37 -17.75
N GLU A 104 -12.58 13.24 -18.42
CA GLU A 104 -12.25 11.97 -17.78
C GLU A 104 -10.78 11.62 -17.97
N TYR A 105 -10.14 11.26 -16.86
CA TYR A 105 -8.73 10.96 -16.77
C TYR A 105 -8.55 9.54 -16.24
N LEU A 106 -7.67 8.79 -16.89
CA LEU A 106 -7.23 7.47 -16.46
C LEU A 106 -5.82 7.58 -15.88
N GLY A 107 -5.57 6.91 -14.76
CA GLY A 107 -4.29 6.91 -14.06
C GLY A 107 -4.47 6.70 -12.56
N ASP A 108 -3.42 7.00 -11.80
CA ASP A 108 -3.42 6.85 -10.34
C ASP A 108 -4.51 7.75 -9.69
N PRO A 109 -5.38 7.21 -8.81
CA PRO A 109 -6.47 7.97 -8.18
C PRO A 109 -6.00 9.22 -7.41
N MET A 110 -4.81 9.17 -6.81
CA MET A 110 -4.19 10.29 -6.10
C MET A 110 -3.83 11.41 -7.08
N GLU A 111 -3.27 11.06 -8.24
CA GLU A 111 -2.97 12.03 -9.28
C GLU A 111 -4.23 12.65 -9.89
N ILE A 112 -5.27 11.83 -10.11
CA ILE A 112 -6.56 12.30 -10.59
C ILE A 112 -7.17 13.30 -9.60
N ALA A 113 -7.15 12.98 -8.31
CA ALA A 113 -7.65 13.84 -7.25
C ALA A 113 -6.88 15.18 -7.21
N ALA A 114 -5.55 15.14 -7.23
CA ALA A 114 -4.71 16.33 -7.25
C ALA A 114 -4.97 17.20 -8.50
N PHE A 115 -5.01 16.60 -9.69
CA PHE A 115 -5.22 17.28 -10.97
C PHE A 115 -6.60 17.95 -11.05
N LYS A 116 -7.65 17.27 -10.55
CA LYS A 116 -9.00 17.83 -10.44
C LYS A 116 -9.07 18.95 -9.40
N ALA A 117 -8.41 18.80 -8.24
CA ALA A 117 -8.44 19.78 -7.16
C ALA A 117 -7.84 21.14 -7.57
N ILE A 118 -6.75 21.13 -8.33
CA ILE A 118 -6.11 22.35 -8.85
C ILE A 118 -6.82 22.96 -10.08
N ARG A 119 -7.92 22.34 -10.54
CA ARG A 119 -8.72 22.75 -11.72
C ARG A 119 -7.93 22.78 -13.03
N TRP A 120 -7.09 21.78 -13.27
CA TRP A 120 -6.42 21.63 -14.56
C TRP A 120 -7.25 20.78 -15.52
N SER A 121 -6.98 20.94 -16.81
CA SER A 121 -7.55 20.10 -17.87
C SER A 121 -6.50 19.70 -18.87
N MET A 122 -6.59 18.47 -19.36
CA MET A 122 -5.68 17.93 -20.38
C MET A 122 -6.42 17.59 -21.67
N ASN A 123 -5.84 17.96 -22.80
CA ASN A 123 -6.35 17.63 -24.14
C ASN A 123 -5.79 16.28 -24.62
N LYS A 124 -6.36 15.73 -25.72
CA LYS A 124 -5.90 14.46 -26.32
C LYS A 124 -4.40 14.45 -26.68
N ASN A 125 -3.83 15.62 -26.98
CA ASN A 125 -2.41 15.79 -27.29
C ASN A 125 -1.52 15.92 -26.03
N GLN A 126 -2.02 15.53 -24.84
CA GLN A 126 -1.29 15.59 -23.57
C GLN A 126 -0.80 17.00 -23.17
N VAL A 127 -1.44 18.04 -23.73
CA VAL A 127 -1.23 19.43 -23.32
C VAL A 127 -2.13 19.69 -22.11
N CYS A 128 -1.50 20.07 -21.01
CA CYS A 128 -2.11 20.32 -19.72
C CYS A 128 -2.29 21.83 -19.54
N GLN A 129 -3.52 22.28 -19.29
CA GLN A 129 -3.87 23.69 -19.20
C GLN A 129 -4.52 24.00 -17.85
N SER A 130 -4.09 25.09 -17.23
CA SER A 130 -4.66 25.59 -15.98
C SER A 130 -5.90 26.44 -16.24
N LYS A 131 -7.03 26.13 -15.60
CA LYS A 131 -8.22 26.99 -15.62
C LYS A 131 -8.07 28.10 -14.57
N GLY A 132 -7.61 29.26 -15.01
CA GLY A 132 -7.55 30.48 -14.19
C GLY A 132 -6.18 31.17 -14.11
N LYS A 133 -5.10 30.48 -14.46
CA LYS A 133 -3.72 31.04 -14.47
C LYS A 133 -3.09 31.15 -15.85
N ASP A 134 -3.86 30.86 -16.89
CA ASP A 134 -3.48 31.02 -18.29
C ASP A 134 -2.11 30.38 -18.64
N MET A 135 -1.92 29.15 -18.15
CA MET A 135 -0.71 28.34 -18.32
C MET A 135 -1.03 27.09 -19.13
N SER A 136 -0.20 26.80 -20.13
CA SER A 136 -0.22 25.55 -20.89
C SER A 136 1.15 24.87 -20.90
N LEU A 137 1.17 23.62 -20.46
CA LEU A 137 2.35 22.77 -20.38
C LEU A 137 2.18 21.58 -21.31
N ARG A 138 3.17 21.33 -22.16
CA ARG A 138 3.25 20.13 -22.99
C ARG A 138 4.29 19.18 -22.41
N VAL A 139 3.91 17.94 -22.15
CA VAL A 139 4.84 16.93 -21.63
C VAL A 139 5.67 16.35 -22.77
N GLU A 140 7.00 16.51 -22.73
CA GLU A 140 7.93 15.98 -23.74
C GLU A 140 8.50 14.61 -23.32
N THR A 141 8.80 14.42 -22.03
CA THR A 141 9.36 13.15 -21.53
C THR A 141 8.83 12.85 -20.13
N ARG A 142 8.49 11.58 -19.88
CA ARG A 142 7.99 11.11 -18.60
C ARG A 142 8.94 10.06 -18.03
N PHE A 143 9.35 10.27 -16.79
CA PHE A 143 10.02 9.28 -15.97
C PHE A 143 8.99 8.75 -14.96
N PRO A 144 8.37 7.59 -15.23
CA PRO A 144 7.25 7.11 -14.44
C PRO A 144 7.66 6.85 -12.98
N PHE A 145 6.66 6.85 -12.12
CA PHE A 145 6.83 6.44 -10.74
C PHE A 145 7.39 5.01 -10.69
N SER A 146 8.38 4.80 -9.82
CA SER A 146 8.92 3.49 -9.50
C SER A 146 8.87 3.32 -8.00
N SER A 147 8.32 2.21 -7.51
CA SER A 147 8.22 1.92 -6.07
C SER A 147 9.59 1.85 -5.38
N ALA A 148 10.64 1.45 -6.10
CA ALA A 148 12.01 1.44 -5.59
C ALA A 148 12.56 2.86 -5.39
N LEU A 149 12.22 3.78 -6.30
CA LEU A 149 12.70 5.16 -6.28
C LEU A 149 11.77 6.10 -5.48
N GLN A 150 10.50 5.73 -5.32
CA GLN A 150 9.43 6.47 -4.64
C GLN A 150 9.28 7.93 -5.09
N ARG A 151 9.50 8.17 -6.38
CA ARG A 151 9.45 9.49 -7.02
C ARG A 151 9.19 9.36 -8.51
N MET A 152 8.80 10.46 -9.13
CA MET A 152 8.62 10.60 -10.56
C MET A 152 9.06 11.99 -11.02
N ALA A 153 9.38 12.09 -12.31
CA ALA A 153 9.76 13.34 -12.93
C ALA A 153 9.21 13.44 -14.35
N THR A 154 8.95 14.66 -14.81
CA THR A 154 8.56 14.95 -16.18
C THR A 154 9.34 16.15 -16.68
N ILE A 155 9.61 16.15 -17.98
CA ILE A 155 10.14 17.32 -18.68
C ILE A 155 9.00 17.90 -19.49
N VAL A 156 8.70 19.17 -19.25
CA VAL A 156 7.60 19.89 -19.88
C VAL A 156 8.12 21.13 -20.60
N VAL A 157 7.37 21.55 -21.62
CA VAL A 157 7.58 22.82 -22.31
C VAL A 157 6.39 23.73 -22.00
N ALA A 158 6.65 24.91 -21.48
CA ALA A 158 5.65 25.95 -21.35
C ALA A 158 5.38 26.55 -22.73
N GLU A 159 4.16 26.43 -23.28
CA GLU A 159 3.94 26.77 -24.70
C GLU A 159 4.06 28.28 -24.99
N ARG A 160 3.88 29.13 -23.98
CA ARG A 160 3.96 30.59 -24.11
C ARG A 160 5.39 31.10 -24.12
N SER A 161 6.20 30.68 -23.14
CA SER A 161 7.60 31.11 -23.03
C SER A 161 8.55 30.22 -23.83
N ASN A 162 8.07 29.07 -24.31
CA ASN A 162 8.87 28.03 -24.96
C ASN A 162 10.07 27.57 -24.11
N GLU A 163 9.95 27.67 -22.79
CA GLU A 163 10.95 27.23 -21.82
C GLU A 163 10.74 25.78 -21.42
N PHE A 164 11.85 25.08 -21.21
CA PHE A 164 11.85 23.71 -20.72
C PHE A 164 11.97 23.69 -19.19
N TRP A 165 11.10 22.93 -18.56
CA TRP A 165 11.06 22.76 -17.12
C TRP A 165 11.13 21.28 -16.77
N VAL A 166 11.95 20.95 -15.80
CA VAL A 166 11.86 19.68 -15.07
C VAL A 166 10.88 19.87 -13.93
N LEU A 167 9.92 18.97 -13.81
CA LEU A 167 8.98 18.90 -12.71
C LEU A 167 9.11 17.53 -12.05
N ALA A 168 9.21 17.48 -10.73
CA ALA A 168 9.38 16.24 -9.99
C ALA A 168 8.51 16.23 -8.74
N LYS A 169 8.00 15.05 -8.40
CA LYS A 169 7.27 14.81 -7.15
C LYS A 169 7.61 13.44 -6.59
N GLY A 170 7.64 13.32 -5.27
CA GLY A 170 7.97 12.06 -4.62
C GLY A 170 7.88 12.12 -3.11
N SER A 171 8.29 11.01 -2.49
CA SER A 171 8.42 10.93 -1.03
C SER A 171 9.44 11.95 -0.51
N PRO A 172 9.16 12.64 0.62
CA PRO A 172 10.06 13.65 1.19
C PRO A 172 11.50 13.13 1.40
N GLU A 173 11.65 11.90 1.88
CA GLU A 173 12.95 11.29 2.16
C GLU A 173 13.80 11.03 0.89
N ARG A 174 13.16 10.77 -0.26
CA ARG A 174 13.86 10.52 -1.54
C ARG A 174 14.10 11.79 -2.33
N MET A 175 13.24 12.80 -2.15
CA MET A 175 13.36 14.09 -2.80
C MET A 175 14.36 15.01 -2.07
N GLY A 176 14.43 14.94 -0.74
CA GLY A 176 15.31 15.76 0.11
C GLY A 176 16.75 15.90 -0.43
N PRO A 177 17.48 14.81 -0.70
CA PRO A 177 18.86 14.85 -1.19
C PRO A 177 19.02 15.35 -2.64
N ARG A 178 17.92 15.56 -3.36
CA ARG A 178 17.89 16.01 -4.76
C ARG A 178 17.60 17.50 -4.89
N PHE A 179 17.26 18.16 -3.78
CA PHE A 179 17.10 19.61 -3.76
C PHE A 179 18.46 20.30 -3.65
N SER A 180 18.65 21.35 -4.44
CA SER A 180 19.82 22.22 -4.37
C SER A 180 19.81 23.10 -3.12
N ASP A 181 18.64 23.67 -2.81
CA ASP A 181 18.39 24.42 -1.59
C ASP A 181 17.28 23.73 -0.79
N LYS A 182 17.68 23.02 0.27
CA LYS A 182 16.77 22.28 1.15
C LYS A 182 16.43 23.17 2.35
N PRO A 183 15.15 23.55 2.54
CA PRO A 183 14.76 24.38 3.68
C PRO A 183 15.09 23.74 5.03
N LYS A 184 15.43 24.56 6.03
CA LYS A 184 15.77 24.07 7.39
C LYS A 184 14.63 23.30 8.05
N ASN A 185 13.39 23.76 7.89
CA ASN A 185 12.20 23.15 8.50
C ASN A 185 11.58 22.03 7.63
N TYR A 186 12.32 21.51 6.64
CA TYR A 186 11.82 20.51 5.69
C TYR A 186 11.42 19.21 6.38
N GLU A 187 12.28 18.72 7.29
CA GLU A 187 12.04 17.54 8.11
C GLU A 187 10.81 17.72 8.99
N ASP A 188 10.77 18.80 9.76
CA ASP A 188 9.73 19.03 10.76
C ASP A 188 8.35 19.20 10.12
N THR A 189 8.28 19.90 8.98
CA THR A 189 7.03 20.15 8.25
C THR A 189 6.39 18.86 7.74
N HIS A 190 7.16 18.00 7.05
CA HIS A 190 6.56 16.76 6.53
C HIS A 190 6.25 15.76 7.65
N MET A 191 7.05 15.74 8.74
CA MET A 191 6.77 14.90 9.90
C MET A 191 5.50 15.34 10.64
N HIS A 192 5.28 16.66 10.79
CA HIS A 192 4.06 17.22 11.36
C HIS A 192 2.80 16.67 10.66
N PHE A 193 2.71 16.83 9.33
CA PHE A 193 1.55 16.33 8.59
C PHE A 193 1.49 14.80 8.53
N SER A 194 2.63 14.12 8.45
CA SER A 194 2.65 12.64 8.45
C SER A 194 2.14 12.06 9.77
N SER A 195 2.42 12.72 10.90
CA SER A 195 1.93 12.32 12.23
C SER A 195 0.41 12.53 12.42
N GLN A 196 -0.21 13.35 11.56
CA GLN A 196 -1.66 13.56 11.49
C GLN A 196 -2.35 12.61 10.51
N GLY A 197 -1.66 11.56 10.05
CA GLY A 197 -2.24 10.61 9.09
C GLY A 197 -2.32 11.14 7.66
N CYS A 198 -1.72 12.29 7.35
CA CYS A 198 -1.66 12.78 5.97
C CYS A 198 -0.56 12.06 5.19
N ARG A 199 -0.80 11.91 3.89
CA ARG A 199 0.21 11.52 2.90
C ARG A 199 0.85 12.78 2.33
N VAL A 200 2.16 12.88 2.48
CA VAL A 200 2.94 14.05 2.10
C VAL A 200 3.80 13.75 0.88
N LEU A 201 3.74 14.59 -0.14
CA LEU A 201 4.60 14.51 -1.32
C LEU A 201 5.40 15.80 -1.48
N ALA A 202 6.71 15.70 -1.60
CA ALA A 202 7.58 16.84 -1.89
C ALA A 202 7.49 17.20 -3.38
N LEU A 203 7.34 18.49 -3.66
CA LEU A 203 7.29 19.04 -5.01
C LEU A 203 8.62 19.73 -5.32
N GLY A 204 9.15 19.47 -6.51
CA GLY A 204 10.39 20.05 -7.01
C GLY A 204 10.30 20.49 -8.46
N PHE A 205 11.06 21.50 -8.83
CA PHE A 205 11.20 21.92 -10.22
C PHE A 205 12.62 22.39 -10.53
N ARG A 206 12.98 22.45 -11.81
CA ARG A 206 14.21 23.08 -12.28
C ARG A 206 13.99 23.67 -13.67
N ASN A 207 14.36 24.92 -13.88
CA ASN A 207 14.28 25.56 -15.18
C ASN A 207 15.52 25.21 -16.02
N LEU A 208 15.32 24.73 -17.25
CA LEU A 208 16.39 24.41 -18.21
C LEU A 208 16.58 25.52 -19.27
N GLY A 209 15.70 26.51 -19.31
CA GLY A 209 15.73 27.63 -20.27
C GLY A 209 15.11 27.31 -21.64
N SER A 210 15.28 28.24 -22.60
CA SER A 210 14.71 28.16 -23.96
C SER A 210 15.80 28.20 -25.04
N VAL A 211 16.68 27.20 -25.07
CA VAL A 211 17.72 27.10 -26.09
C VAL A 211 17.24 26.24 -27.28
N PRO A 212 17.45 26.62 -28.55
CA PRO A 212 17.00 25.84 -29.71
C PRO A 212 17.50 24.38 -29.74
N SER A 213 18.69 24.11 -29.20
CA SER A 213 19.28 22.77 -29.08
C SER A 213 18.73 21.94 -27.91
N MET A 214 17.93 22.55 -27.02
CA MET A 214 17.44 21.92 -25.79
C MET A 214 16.59 20.69 -26.07
N ARG A 215 15.78 20.71 -27.14
CA ARG A 215 14.90 19.59 -27.49
C ARG A 215 15.67 18.31 -27.83
N ALA A 216 16.85 18.45 -28.45
CA ALA A 216 17.72 17.32 -28.77
C ALA A 216 18.47 16.81 -27.51
N MET A 217 18.84 17.71 -26.61
CA MET A 217 19.48 17.39 -25.34
C MET A 217 18.52 16.65 -24.40
N VAL A 218 17.29 17.15 -24.24
CA VAL A 218 16.24 16.59 -23.38
C VAL A 218 15.97 15.12 -23.70
N LYS A 219 15.95 14.74 -24.98
CA LYS A 219 15.73 13.33 -25.39
C LYS A 219 16.86 12.38 -24.99
N LYS A 220 18.06 12.90 -24.71
CA LYS A 220 19.24 12.11 -24.33
C LYS A 220 19.48 12.12 -22.82
N MET A 221 18.82 12.99 -22.06
CA MET A 221 19.03 13.10 -20.62
C MET A 221 18.61 11.83 -19.90
N THR A 222 19.46 11.40 -18.98
CA THR A 222 19.15 10.29 -18.09
C THR A 222 18.31 10.76 -16.91
N ARG A 223 17.59 9.82 -16.28
CA ARG A 223 16.73 10.12 -15.14
C ARG A 223 17.47 10.81 -13.99
N ASP A 224 18.67 10.34 -13.66
CA ASP A 224 19.48 10.91 -12.58
C ASP A 224 19.98 12.32 -12.89
N GLU A 225 20.23 12.65 -14.15
CA GLU A 225 20.59 14.02 -14.54
C GLU A 225 19.40 14.96 -14.41
N VAL A 226 18.21 14.51 -14.81
CA VAL A 226 16.96 15.29 -14.75
C VAL A 226 16.60 15.63 -13.31
N GLU A 227 16.78 14.69 -12.39
CA GLU A 227 16.38 14.82 -10.98
C GLU A 227 17.49 15.37 -10.06
N LYS A 228 18.55 15.97 -10.62
CA LYS A 228 19.58 16.71 -9.84
C LYS A 228 19.19 18.19 -9.67
N ASP A 229 19.71 18.80 -8.60
CA ASP A 229 19.66 20.25 -8.33
C ASP A 229 18.27 20.88 -8.43
N LEU A 230 17.25 20.15 -7.97
CA LEU A 230 15.86 20.62 -7.99
C LEU A 230 15.68 21.75 -6.98
N GLN A 231 14.84 22.72 -7.28
CA GLN A 231 14.36 23.71 -6.33
C GLN A 231 13.09 23.19 -5.64
N PHE A 232 13.03 23.33 -4.33
CA PHE A 232 11.87 22.95 -3.55
C PHE A 232 10.68 23.90 -3.79
N CYS A 233 9.47 23.35 -3.88
CA CYS A 233 8.27 24.10 -4.24
C CYS A 233 7.11 23.94 -3.25
N GLY A 234 7.31 23.19 -2.16
CA GLY A 234 6.29 22.90 -1.17
C GLY A 234 5.95 21.41 -1.06
N PHE A 235 5.10 21.10 -0.09
CA PHE A 235 4.60 19.75 0.17
C PHE A 235 3.13 19.64 -0.19
N LEU A 236 2.79 18.77 -1.14
CA LEU A 236 1.40 18.40 -1.41
C LEU A 236 0.87 17.52 -0.28
N ILE A 237 -0.15 18.00 0.42
CA ILE A 237 -0.78 17.33 1.57
C ILE A 237 -2.09 16.68 1.13
N LEU A 238 -2.16 15.36 1.30
CA LEU A 238 -3.29 14.53 0.94
C LEU A 238 -3.80 13.82 2.19
N HIS A 239 -5.10 13.81 2.40
CA HIS A 239 -5.74 13.05 3.47
C HIS A 239 -6.56 11.91 2.87
N CYS A 240 -6.43 10.72 3.45
CA CYS A 240 -7.17 9.53 3.05
C CYS A 240 -8.14 9.17 4.19
N PRO A 241 -9.45 9.42 4.01
CA PRO A 241 -10.42 9.09 5.05
C PRO A 241 -10.50 7.58 5.25
N LEU A 242 -10.81 7.16 6.47
CA LEU A 242 -11.12 5.76 6.79
C LEU A 242 -12.38 5.32 6.04
N LYS A 243 -12.45 4.04 5.66
CA LYS A 243 -13.71 3.48 5.15
C LYS A 243 -14.75 3.37 6.28
N PRO A 244 -16.04 3.52 5.96
CA PRO A 244 -17.10 3.19 6.91
C PRO A 244 -16.92 1.77 7.44
N TYR A 245 -17.16 1.56 8.74
CA TYR A 245 -17.05 0.28 9.45
C TYR A 245 -15.63 -0.29 9.67
N SER A 246 -14.57 0.31 9.11
CA SER A 246 -13.20 -0.18 9.36
C SER A 246 -12.82 -0.14 10.84
N LEU A 247 -13.19 0.93 11.55
CA LEU A 247 -12.98 1.08 12.99
C LEU A 247 -13.69 -0.03 13.78
N GLU A 248 -15.01 -0.15 13.59
CA GLU A 248 -15.85 -1.14 14.28
C GLU A 248 -15.36 -2.58 14.03
N THR A 249 -14.99 -2.89 12.79
CA THR A 249 -14.45 -4.20 12.41
C THR A 249 -13.14 -4.50 13.14
N CYS A 250 -12.19 -3.56 13.16
CA CYS A 250 -10.91 -3.74 13.84
C CYS A 250 -11.12 -3.90 15.36
N GLN A 251 -12.06 -3.17 15.94
CA GLN A 251 -12.43 -3.30 17.35
C GLN A 251 -13.05 -4.67 17.67
N HIS A 252 -13.97 -5.17 16.85
CA HIS A 252 -14.55 -6.50 17.02
C HIS A 252 -13.52 -7.62 16.91
N LEU A 253 -12.60 -7.54 15.93
CA LEU A 253 -11.52 -8.51 15.78
C LEU A 253 -10.58 -8.51 17.00
N THR A 254 -10.17 -7.33 17.43
CA THR A 254 -9.30 -7.18 18.62
C THR A 254 -10.00 -7.64 19.90
N GLY A 255 -11.30 -7.35 20.05
CA GLY A 255 -12.14 -7.83 21.15
C GLY A 255 -12.37 -9.33 21.15
N SER A 256 -12.24 -9.99 19.99
CA SER A 256 -12.33 -11.45 19.84
C SER A 256 -10.99 -12.16 20.05
N HIS A 257 -9.99 -11.45 20.61
CA HIS A 257 -8.62 -11.94 20.82
C HIS A 257 -7.85 -12.30 19.53
N LEU A 258 -8.33 -11.88 18.37
CA LEU A 258 -7.58 -12.01 17.11
C LEU A 258 -6.50 -10.95 17.05
N LYS A 259 -5.28 -11.38 16.74
CA LYS A 259 -4.18 -10.43 16.58
C LYS A 259 -4.38 -9.67 15.28
N THR A 260 -4.62 -8.37 15.38
CA THR A 260 -4.74 -7.50 14.21
C THR A 260 -3.43 -6.76 13.96
N ILE A 261 -2.95 -6.76 12.72
CA ILE A 261 -1.77 -6.01 12.29
C ILE A 261 -2.02 -5.27 10.96
N MET A 262 -1.26 -4.20 10.72
CA MET A 262 -1.31 -3.43 9.48
C MET A 262 0.00 -3.56 8.70
N ILE A 263 -0.08 -3.86 7.40
CA ILE A 263 1.09 -3.96 6.49
C ILE A 263 0.89 -3.03 5.29
N THR A 264 1.66 -1.94 5.22
CA THR A 264 1.47 -0.86 4.24
C THR A 264 2.76 -0.38 3.58
N GLY A 265 2.64 0.22 2.39
CA GLY A 265 3.72 0.93 1.70
C GLY A 265 3.84 2.42 2.08
N ASP A 266 2.91 2.93 2.88
CA ASP A 266 2.90 4.32 3.33
C ASP A 266 3.98 4.61 4.38
N HIS A 267 4.17 5.89 4.70
CA HIS A 267 5.16 6.32 5.68
C HIS A 267 4.80 5.82 7.09
N VAL A 268 5.81 5.54 7.92
CA VAL A 268 5.64 4.92 9.24
C VAL A 268 4.72 5.75 10.14
N LEU A 269 4.90 7.08 10.18
CA LEU A 269 4.08 7.96 11.02
C LEU A 269 2.60 7.95 10.61
N THR A 270 2.33 7.98 9.30
CA THR A 270 0.97 7.90 8.75
C THR A 270 0.32 6.55 9.12
N ALA A 271 1.08 5.46 9.00
CA ALA A 271 0.59 4.13 9.35
C ALA A 271 0.31 3.99 10.85
N CYS A 272 1.17 4.53 11.71
CA CYS A 272 0.96 4.54 13.17
C CYS A 272 -0.28 5.35 13.56
N HIS A 273 -0.48 6.52 12.94
CA HIS A 273 -1.66 7.34 13.17
C HIS A 273 -2.95 6.58 12.81
N VAL A 274 -3.01 6.01 11.60
CA VAL A 274 -4.19 5.26 11.13
C VAL A 274 -4.42 3.98 11.95
N ALA A 275 -3.35 3.29 12.37
CA ALA A 275 -3.45 2.11 13.22
C ALA A 275 -4.02 2.44 14.60
N HIS A 276 -3.65 3.59 15.16
CA HIS A 276 -4.24 4.08 16.40
C HIS A 276 -5.72 4.47 16.23
N GLU A 277 -6.04 5.22 15.17
CA GLU A 277 -7.43 5.63 14.88
C GLU A 277 -8.36 4.42 14.72
N LEU A 278 -7.86 3.31 14.16
CA LEU A 278 -8.59 2.05 13.98
C LEU A 278 -8.61 1.13 15.20
N GLY A 279 -7.91 1.46 16.29
CA GLY A 279 -7.79 0.60 17.47
C GLY A 279 -6.94 -0.66 17.27
N ILE A 280 -6.10 -0.70 16.23
CA ILE A 280 -5.09 -1.77 16.01
C ILE A 280 -3.95 -1.61 17.03
N SER A 281 -3.56 -0.36 17.25
CA SER A 281 -2.65 0.06 18.33
C SER A 281 -3.48 0.46 19.54
N THR A 282 -3.36 -0.32 20.62
CA THR A 282 -4.24 -0.23 21.79
C THR A 282 -3.65 0.59 22.93
N GLN A 283 -2.37 0.94 22.85
CA GLN A 283 -1.70 1.76 23.87
C GLN A 283 -1.94 3.26 23.65
N GLN A 284 -1.60 4.08 24.65
CA GLN A 284 -1.75 5.54 24.56
C GLN A 284 -0.87 6.12 23.44
N TYR A 285 -1.51 6.57 22.36
CA TYR A 285 -0.85 7.27 21.27
C TYR A 285 -0.75 8.77 21.56
N PRO A 286 0.33 9.46 21.16
CA PRO A 286 1.52 8.95 20.44
C PRO A 286 2.64 8.44 21.35
N SER A 287 2.51 8.53 22.67
CA SER A 287 3.61 8.32 23.62
C SER A 287 4.07 6.85 23.73
N HIS A 288 3.18 5.87 23.49
CA HIS A 288 3.48 4.44 23.63
C HIS A 288 3.62 3.70 22.30
N SER A 289 3.98 4.39 21.21
CA SER A 289 4.31 3.75 19.93
C SER A 289 5.80 3.89 19.64
N LEU A 290 6.50 2.76 19.51
CA LEU A 290 7.94 2.73 19.24
C LEU A 290 8.21 2.29 17.81
N ILE A 291 9.07 3.03 17.11
CA ILE A 291 9.51 2.74 15.75
C ILE A 291 10.92 2.19 15.80
N LEU A 292 11.15 1.03 15.18
CA LEU A 292 12.50 0.52 14.95
C LEU A 292 13.21 1.41 13.93
N THR A 293 14.30 2.03 14.38
CA THR A 293 15.14 2.93 13.59
C THR A 293 16.56 2.41 13.51
N VAL A 294 17.25 2.78 12.43
CA VAL A 294 18.68 2.52 12.26
C VAL A 294 19.38 3.87 12.32
N ASP A 295 20.11 4.11 13.40
CA ASP A 295 21.03 5.22 13.49
C ASP A 295 22.18 4.95 12.52
N LYS A 296 22.14 5.62 11.37
CA LYS A 296 23.35 5.76 10.58
C LYS A 296 24.27 6.60 11.43
N ALA A 297 25.36 6.00 11.94
CA ALA A 297 26.41 6.72 12.65
C ALA A 297 26.64 8.06 11.94
N SER A 298 26.40 9.15 12.66
CA SER A 298 26.66 10.50 12.20
C SER A 298 28.06 10.52 11.59
N LYS A 299 28.19 11.01 10.36
CA LYS A 299 29.47 11.55 9.93
C LYS A 299 29.87 12.53 11.02
N ASN A 300 31.02 12.31 11.66
CA ASN A 300 31.59 13.29 12.58
C ASN A 300 31.72 14.60 11.80
N GLU A 301 30.88 15.58 12.15
CA GLU A 301 31.15 16.99 11.88
C GLU A 301 32.30 17.36 12.79
N ASN A 302 33.53 17.14 12.31
CA ASN A 302 34.78 17.74 12.76
C ASN A 302 35.88 17.16 11.85
N ASP A 303 36.07 17.77 10.69
CA ASP A 303 37.35 17.84 9.95
C ASP A 303 37.15 18.78 8.75
N ASP A 304 36.90 20.05 9.06
CA ASP A 304 37.32 21.13 8.16
C ASP A 304 38.82 21.32 8.38
N GLU A 305 39.63 20.82 7.44
CA GLU A 305 40.68 21.60 6.75
C GLU A 305 41.66 20.71 5.97
N LYS A 306 41.82 21.08 4.69
CA LYS A 306 42.91 20.76 3.73
C LYS A 306 42.69 19.58 2.77
N GLY A 307 42.21 19.97 1.58
CA GLY A 307 43.09 20.00 0.40
C GLY A 307 43.09 18.79 -0.53
N GLY A 308 42.64 19.03 -1.77
CA GLY A 308 43.32 18.53 -2.97
C GLY A 308 42.94 17.16 -3.53
N ALA A 309 42.18 17.22 -4.63
CA ALA A 309 42.32 16.42 -5.86
C ALA A 309 42.47 14.88 -5.78
N GLU A 310 41.44 14.20 -6.30
CA GLU A 310 41.45 13.12 -7.32
C GLU A 310 40.40 12.06 -7.00
N GLU A 311 39.27 12.12 -7.73
CA GLU A 311 38.20 11.13 -7.68
C GLU A 311 38.67 9.81 -8.30
N LYS A 312 39.09 8.87 -7.46
CA LYS A 312 39.01 7.44 -7.80
C LYS A 312 37.66 6.91 -7.35
N LYS A 313 36.93 6.34 -8.31
CA LYS A 313 35.72 5.54 -8.11
C LYS A 313 36.09 4.28 -7.32
N GLU A 314 36.02 4.37 -5.99
CA GLU A 314 35.98 3.18 -5.14
C GLU A 314 34.52 2.84 -4.83
N GLU A 315 34.17 1.58 -5.05
CA GLU A 315 32.91 0.98 -4.64
C GLU A 315 32.69 1.25 -3.14
N LYS A 316 31.60 1.93 -2.79
CA LYS A 316 31.22 2.15 -1.38
C LYS A 316 30.84 0.82 -0.74
N GLN A 317 31.83 0.06 -0.28
CA GLN A 317 31.62 -1.00 0.70
C GLN A 317 31.18 -0.32 2.00
N GLN A 318 29.87 -0.40 2.27
CA GLN A 318 29.29 0.06 3.53
C GLN A 318 29.87 -0.79 4.66
N GLN A 319 30.47 -0.15 5.66
CA GLN A 319 30.91 -0.82 6.88
C GLN A 319 29.73 -1.61 7.49
N PRO A 320 29.97 -2.82 8.02
CA PRO A 320 28.91 -3.63 8.60
C PRO A 320 28.26 -2.88 9.76
N LEU A 321 26.93 -2.73 9.70
CA LEU A 321 26.15 -2.17 10.79
C LEU A 321 26.37 -3.03 12.04
N SER A 322 26.41 -2.38 13.20
CA SER A 322 26.52 -3.07 14.48
C SER A 322 25.17 -3.08 15.19
N VAL A 323 25.00 -3.95 16.18
CA VAL A 323 23.74 -4.04 16.95
C VAL A 323 23.39 -2.72 17.63
N SER A 324 24.39 -1.95 18.07
CA SER A 324 24.20 -0.63 18.69
C SER A 324 23.68 0.44 17.73
N SER A 325 23.65 0.16 16.41
CA SER A 325 23.05 1.04 15.41
C SER A 325 21.52 0.97 15.39
N PHE A 326 20.90 0.02 16.10
CA PHE A 326 19.45 -0.13 16.16
C PHE A 326 18.89 0.46 17.45
N ALA A 327 17.79 1.20 17.33
CA ALA A 327 17.09 1.76 18.47
C ALA A 327 15.58 1.85 18.21
N TRP A 328 14.81 1.68 19.28
CA TRP A 328 13.38 1.97 19.33
C TRP A 328 13.18 3.43 19.69
N VAL A 329 12.57 4.20 18.79
CA VAL A 329 12.33 5.63 18.98
C VAL A 329 10.83 5.88 19.02
N SER A 330 10.36 6.60 20.04
CA SER A 330 8.96 7.01 20.13
C SER A 330 8.54 7.87 18.93
N VAL A 331 7.26 7.81 18.56
CA VAL A 331 6.67 8.68 17.53
C VAL A 331 6.90 10.17 17.81
N LYS A 332 6.92 10.58 19.09
CA LYS A 332 7.23 11.96 19.51
C LYS A 332 8.73 12.27 19.54
N LYS A 333 9.58 11.25 19.41
CA LYS A 333 11.05 11.31 19.59
C LYS A 333 11.48 11.76 20.99
N ASP A 334 10.63 11.57 22.00
CA ASP A 334 10.91 11.88 23.41
C ASP A 334 11.63 10.73 24.14
N SER A 335 11.40 9.50 23.71
CA SER A 335 12.08 8.31 24.23
C SER A 335 12.85 7.57 23.14
N LYS A 336 14.03 7.09 23.53
CA LYS A 336 14.92 6.26 22.71
C LYS A 336 15.43 5.10 23.56
N ILE A 337 15.06 3.89 23.18
CA ILE A 337 15.43 2.65 23.86
C ILE A 337 16.39 1.89 22.94
N PRO A 338 17.61 1.54 23.39
CA PRO A 338 18.52 0.71 22.62
C PRO A 338 17.88 -0.61 22.19
N PHE A 339 18.20 -1.09 21.00
CA PHE A 339 17.74 -2.41 20.56
C PHE A 339 18.50 -3.52 21.29
N ASP A 340 17.75 -4.45 21.88
CA ASP A 340 18.30 -5.66 22.48
C ASP A 340 17.98 -6.86 21.58
N PRO A 341 19.00 -7.59 21.07
CA PRO A 341 18.82 -8.74 20.20
C PRO A 341 18.37 -10.02 20.93
N GLN A 342 18.34 -10.03 22.28
CA GLN A 342 17.97 -11.23 23.03
C GLN A 342 16.52 -11.66 22.75
N ALA A 343 16.32 -12.98 22.70
CA ALA A 343 15.01 -13.57 22.57
C ALA A 343 14.13 -13.18 23.75
N GLY A 344 13.04 -12.44 23.48
CA GLY A 344 12.08 -11.99 24.49
C GLY A 344 12.12 -10.48 24.81
N ALA A 345 13.19 -9.76 24.46
CA ALA A 345 13.27 -8.32 24.72
C ALA A 345 12.16 -7.54 23.97
N ALA A 346 11.93 -7.88 22.70
CA ALA A 346 10.81 -7.34 21.93
C ALA A 346 9.44 -7.71 22.53
N ALA A 347 9.31 -8.90 23.12
CA ALA A 347 8.08 -9.34 23.76
C ALA A 347 7.79 -8.55 25.03
N GLU A 348 8.80 -8.24 25.85
CA GLU A 348 8.65 -7.39 27.03
C GLU A 348 8.29 -5.95 26.67
N LEU A 349 8.96 -5.37 25.67
CA LEU A 349 8.61 -4.04 25.18
C LEU A 349 7.18 -4.00 24.65
N ALA A 350 6.74 -5.04 23.93
CA ALA A 350 5.39 -5.13 23.38
C ALA A 350 4.27 -5.23 24.44
N LYS A 351 4.58 -5.51 25.70
CA LYS A 351 3.60 -5.44 26.80
C LYS A 351 3.21 -3.99 27.12
N THR A 352 4.14 -3.06 26.93
CA THR A 352 3.98 -1.64 27.30
C THR A 352 3.78 -0.75 26.07
N TYR A 353 4.41 -1.10 24.95
CA TYR A 353 4.48 -0.29 23.74
C TYR A 353 3.91 -1.02 22.52
N ASP A 354 3.30 -0.26 21.62
CA ASP A 354 2.98 -0.74 20.28
C ASP A 354 4.22 -0.63 19.39
N LEU A 355 4.79 -1.77 19.00
CA LEU A 355 6.01 -1.81 18.19
C LEU A 355 5.70 -1.70 16.70
N CYS A 356 6.44 -0.83 16.02
CA CYS A 356 6.30 -0.51 14.61
C CYS A 356 7.66 -0.62 13.91
N ALA A 357 7.70 -1.08 12.66
CA ALA A 357 8.94 -1.14 11.91
C ALA A 357 8.77 -0.74 10.45
N SER A 358 9.83 -0.20 9.86
CA SER A 358 9.90 0.07 8.43
C SER A 358 10.53 -1.08 7.67
N GLY A 359 10.15 -1.27 6.40
CA GLY A 359 10.76 -2.28 5.51
C GLY A 359 12.30 -2.19 5.48
N PRO A 360 12.89 -1.00 5.28
CA PRO A 360 14.34 -0.82 5.33
C PRO A 360 14.98 -1.16 6.69
N ALA A 361 14.27 -0.92 7.80
CA ALA A 361 14.79 -1.26 9.13
C ALA A 361 14.80 -2.77 9.36
N ILE A 362 13.76 -3.49 8.90
CA ILE A 362 13.71 -4.95 8.98
C ILE A 362 14.75 -5.60 8.06
N GLU A 363 14.94 -5.06 6.86
CA GLU A 363 15.98 -5.52 5.94
C GLU A 363 17.39 -5.30 6.53
N ALA A 364 17.64 -4.12 7.12
CA ALA A 364 18.89 -3.85 7.81
C ALA A 364 19.11 -4.80 9.01
N LEU A 365 18.05 -5.09 9.76
CA LEU A 365 18.09 -6.01 10.90
C LEU A 365 18.43 -7.43 10.45
N GLU A 366 17.78 -7.93 9.41
CA GLU A 366 18.05 -9.25 8.83
C GLU A 366 19.48 -9.36 8.30
N ASN A 367 19.96 -8.34 7.59
CA ASN A 367 21.33 -8.32 7.06
C ASN A 367 22.41 -8.27 8.15
N THR A 368 22.09 -7.71 9.33
CA THR A 368 23.05 -7.53 10.41
C THR A 368 23.07 -8.69 11.41
N LEU A 369 21.88 -9.20 11.76
CA LEU A 369 21.69 -10.20 12.83
C LEU A 369 21.18 -11.55 12.31
N GLY A 370 20.91 -11.67 11.01
CA GLY A 370 20.37 -12.88 10.40
C GLY A 370 18.87 -13.06 10.58
N SER A 371 18.34 -14.11 9.97
CA SER A 371 16.89 -14.38 9.95
C SER A 371 16.32 -14.81 11.30
N GLU A 372 17.14 -15.14 12.31
CA GLU A 372 16.68 -15.46 13.67
C GLU A 372 16.17 -14.21 14.40
N ALA A 373 16.85 -13.08 14.26
CA ALA A 373 16.45 -11.83 14.92
C ALA A 373 15.09 -11.31 14.42
N ILE A 374 14.81 -11.43 13.12
CA ILE A 374 13.51 -11.03 12.59
C ILE A 374 12.38 -11.96 13.06
N GLN A 375 12.66 -13.25 13.27
CA GLN A 375 11.67 -14.21 13.81
C GLN A 375 11.29 -13.91 15.26
N THR A 376 12.20 -13.32 16.05
CA THR A 376 11.89 -12.89 17.42
C THR A 376 11.18 -11.54 17.48
N VAL A 377 11.43 -10.63 16.53
CA VAL A 377 10.86 -9.27 16.55
C VAL A 377 9.50 -9.18 15.85
N ILE A 378 9.34 -9.75 14.65
CA ILE A 378 8.14 -9.62 13.81
C ILE A 378 6.84 -10.06 14.52
N PRO A 379 6.83 -11.13 15.34
CA PRO A 379 5.66 -11.53 16.12
C PRO A 379 5.16 -10.51 17.13
N HIS A 380 5.92 -9.46 17.43
CA HIS A 380 5.53 -8.43 18.38
C HIS A 380 5.22 -7.08 17.72
N LEU A 381 5.40 -6.97 16.40
CA LEU A 381 5.06 -5.78 15.64
C LEU A 381 3.56 -5.70 15.33
N LYS A 382 3.02 -4.48 15.41
CA LYS A 382 1.63 -4.13 15.06
C LYS A 382 1.53 -3.46 13.70
N VAL A 383 2.53 -2.64 13.35
CA VAL A 383 2.55 -1.84 12.12
C VAL A 383 3.83 -2.08 11.34
N PHE A 384 3.67 -2.46 10.09
CA PHE A 384 4.71 -2.65 9.10
C PHE A 384 4.53 -1.59 8.00
N ALA A 385 5.46 -0.65 7.89
CA ALA A 385 5.34 0.49 6.99
C ALA A 385 6.50 0.57 6.00
N ARG A 386 6.31 1.22 4.85
CA ARG A 386 7.27 1.20 3.72
C ARG A 386 7.62 -0.23 3.24
N PHE A 387 6.69 -1.19 3.34
CA PHE A 387 6.91 -2.56 2.88
C PHE A 387 6.68 -2.70 1.37
N THR A 388 7.58 -3.42 0.68
CA THR A 388 7.39 -3.84 -0.71
C THR A 388 6.40 -5.01 -0.79
N PRO A 389 5.80 -5.29 -1.97
CA PRO A 389 4.94 -6.47 -2.16
C PRO A 389 5.63 -7.78 -1.73
N THR A 390 6.91 -7.95 -2.08
CA THR A 390 7.71 -9.12 -1.68
C THR A 390 7.92 -9.23 -0.17
N GLN A 391 8.11 -8.10 0.51
CA GLN A 391 8.18 -8.10 1.98
C GLN A 391 6.84 -8.45 2.62
N LYS A 392 5.69 -8.06 2.03
CA LYS A 392 4.36 -8.49 2.54
C LYS A 392 4.22 -10.02 2.51
N GLU A 393 4.66 -10.66 1.44
CA GLU A 393 4.68 -12.13 1.31
C GLU A 393 5.59 -12.82 2.34
N MET A 394 6.75 -12.22 2.60
CA MET A 394 7.70 -12.72 3.60
C MET A 394 7.09 -12.73 5.00
N ILE A 395 6.40 -11.65 5.41
CA ILE A 395 5.74 -11.56 6.71
C ILE A 395 4.68 -12.66 6.88
N LEU A 396 3.82 -12.85 5.86
CA LEU A 396 2.80 -13.90 5.87
C LEU A 396 3.42 -15.29 5.96
N THR A 397 4.49 -15.54 5.21
CA THR A 397 5.21 -16.83 5.27
C THR A 397 5.85 -17.06 6.64
N MET A 398 6.38 -16.01 7.27
CA MET A 398 6.97 -16.10 8.60
C MET A 398 5.93 -16.49 9.65
N PHE A 399 4.77 -15.83 9.67
CA PHE A 399 3.71 -16.20 10.61
C PHE A 399 3.24 -17.64 10.43
N LYS A 400 3.16 -18.13 9.18
CA LYS A 400 2.85 -19.53 8.90
C LYS A 400 3.92 -20.48 9.43
N LYS A 401 5.21 -20.15 9.27
CA LYS A 401 6.33 -20.94 9.80
C LYS A 401 6.31 -21.01 11.34
N LEU A 402 5.81 -19.96 11.98
CA LEU A 402 5.59 -19.90 13.42
C LEU A 402 4.31 -20.61 13.88
N GLY A 403 3.60 -21.29 12.97
CA GLY A 403 2.42 -22.09 13.28
C GLY A 403 1.12 -21.29 13.41
N MET A 404 1.10 -19.99 13.08
CA MET A 404 -0.11 -19.18 13.12
C MET A 404 -0.95 -19.34 11.85
N THR A 405 -2.26 -19.41 12.02
CA THR A 405 -3.24 -19.33 10.93
C THR A 405 -3.47 -17.87 10.57
N THR A 406 -3.09 -17.53 9.34
CA THR A 406 -3.01 -16.14 8.86
C THR A 406 -4.18 -15.81 7.93
N LEU A 407 -4.82 -14.66 8.18
CA LEU A 407 -5.71 -14.01 7.23
C LEU A 407 -5.03 -12.77 6.65
N MET A 408 -5.12 -12.56 5.34
CA MET A 408 -4.73 -11.30 4.69
C MET A 408 -5.96 -10.66 4.04
N CYS A 409 -6.22 -9.40 4.35
CA CYS A 409 -7.27 -8.59 3.74
C CYS A 409 -6.65 -7.42 2.97
N GLY A 410 -7.07 -7.26 1.72
CA GLY A 410 -6.38 -6.45 0.72
C GLY A 410 -7.27 -5.98 -0.43
N ASP A 411 -6.77 -5.06 -1.26
CA ASP A 411 -7.48 -4.60 -2.46
C ASP A 411 -7.06 -5.36 -3.74
N GLY A 412 -5.99 -6.15 -3.68
CA GLY A 412 -5.48 -6.92 -4.80
C GLY A 412 -4.55 -6.15 -5.74
N THR A 413 -4.15 -4.92 -5.40
CA THR A 413 -3.21 -4.14 -6.23
C THR A 413 -1.76 -4.43 -5.84
N ASN A 414 -1.44 -4.31 -4.55
CA ASN A 414 -0.06 -4.40 -4.03
C ASN A 414 0.19 -5.62 -3.13
N ASP A 415 -0.83 -6.46 -2.94
CA ASP A 415 -0.89 -7.51 -1.94
C ASP A 415 -1.36 -8.85 -2.51
N VAL A 416 -1.42 -9.00 -3.84
CA VAL A 416 -1.79 -10.27 -4.51
C VAL A 416 -0.96 -11.45 -4.00
N GLY A 417 0.36 -11.26 -3.87
CA GLY A 417 1.24 -12.31 -3.35
C GLY A 417 0.93 -12.66 -1.89
N ALA A 418 0.74 -11.64 -1.05
CA ALA A 418 0.39 -11.84 0.36
C ALA A 418 -0.98 -12.51 0.53
N LEU A 419 -1.98 -12.13 -0.27
CA LEU A 419 -3.30 -12.76 -0.34
C LEU A 419 -3.21 -14.24 -0.70
N LYS A 420 -2.37 -14.59 -1.67
CA LYS A 420 -2.13 -16.00 -2.06
C LYS A 420 -1.42 -16.79 -0.97
N GLN A 421 -0.46 -16.17 -0.29
CA GLN A 421 0.37 -16.83 0.71
C GLN A 421 -0.38 -17.09 2.02
N ALA A 422 -1.34 -16.24 2.36
CA ALA A 422 -2.20 -16.41 3.53
C ALA A 422 -3.00 -17.73 3.47
N HIS A 423 -3.31 -18.29 4.63
CA HIS A 423 -4.28 -19.39 4.74
C HIS A 423 -5.65 -18.95 4.22
N VAL A 424 -6.09 -17.74 4.61
CA VAL A 424 -7.32 -17.11 4.11
C VAL A 424 -6.98 -15.75 3.49
N GLY A 425 -7.24 -15.60 2.20
CA GLY A 425 -7.09 -14.33 1.48
C GLY A 425 -8.46 -13.71 1.21
N VAL A 426 -8.63 -12.43 1.57
CA VAL A 426 -9.86 -11.66 1.33
C VAL A 426 -9.51 -10.44 0.48
N ALA A 427 -10.00 -10.40 -0.76
CA ALA A 427 -9.85 -9.26 -1.65
C ALA A 427 -11.12 -8.40 -1.62
N LEU A 428 -10.98 -7.11 -1.32
CA LEU A 428 -12.07 -6.15 -1.35
C LEU A 428 -12.18 -5.54 -2.74
N ILE A 429 -13.30 -5.79 -3.40
CA ILE A 429 -13.62 -5.26 -4.72
C ILE A 429 -14.48 -4.02 -4.56
N SER A 430 -14.15 -2.93 -5.25
CA SER A 430 -15.00 -1.73 -5.22
C SER A 430 -16.28 -1.96 -6.04
N ARG A 431 -17.37 -1.25 -5.73
CA ARG A 431 -18.60 -1.33 -6.53
C ARG A 431 -18.41 -0.90 -7.98
N GLU A 432 -17.44 -0.02 -8.24
CA GLU A 432 -17.09 0.46 -9.57
C GLU A 432 -16.45 -0.68 -10.39
N ASP A 433 -15.70 -1.58 -9.75
CA ASP A 433 -15.10 -2.77 -10.39
C ASP A 433 -16.12 -3.90 -10.64
N LEU A 434 -17.24 -3.93 -9.89
CA LEU A 434 -18.31 -4.93 -10.06
C LEU A 434 -19.07 -4.78 -11.38
N GLU A 435 -19.06 -3.60 -12.01
CA GLU A 435 -19.66 -3.38 -13.34
C GLU A 435 -18.93 -4.17 -14.45
N TYR A 436 -17.66 -4.55 -14.21
CA TYR A 436 -16.83 -5.28 -15.16
C TYR A 436 -16.86 -6.80 -14.98
N ILE A 437 -17.49 -7.31 -13.92
CA ILE A 437 -17.66 -8.75 -13.76
C ILE A 437 -18.76 -9.21 -14.72
N PRO A 438 -18.49 -10.16 -15.64
CA PRO A 438 -19.53 -10.69 -16.51
C PRO A 438 -20.64 -11.25 -15.61
N LYS A 439 -21.81 -10.61 -15.68
CA LYS A 439 -23.01 -11.08 -14.99
C LYS A 439 -23.18 -12.54 -15.36
N ALA A 440 -23.34 -13.40 -14.35
CA ALA A 440 -23.64 -14.80 -14.57
C ALA A 440 -24.78 -14.87 -15.62
N PRO A 441 -24.64 -15.71 -16.67
CA PRO A 441 -25.70 -15.82 -17.67
C PRO A 441 -27.01 -16.06 -16.92
N PRO A 442 -28.09 -15.36 -17.30
CA PRO A 442 -29.38 -15.55 -16.64
C PRO A 442 -29.66 -17.05 -16.65
N VAL A 443 -29.81 -17.62 -15.45
CA VAL A 443 -30.21 -19.02 -15.31
C VAL A 443 -31.54 -19.11 -16.03
N ASP A 444 -31.56 -19.78 -17.18
CA ASP A 444 -32.78 -19.98 -17.94
C ASP A 444 -33.67 -20.90 -17.11
N THR A 445 -34.53 -20.27 -16.30
CA THR A 445 -35.43 -20.94 -15.36
C THR A 445 -36.38 -21.88 -16.09
N LYS A 446 -36.59 -21.71 -17.40
CA LYS A 446 -37.32 -22.65 -18.25
C LYS A 446 -36.51 -23.91 -18.54
N ALA A 447 -35.23 -23.79 -18.90
CA ALA A 447 -34.37 -24.94 -19.17
C ALA A 447 -34.12 -25.79 -17.92
N ALA A 448 -33.94 -25.15 -16.75
CA ALA A 448 -33.83 -25.84 -15.47
C ALA A 448 -35.14 -26.54 -15.04
N ALA A 449 -36.29 -25.91 -15.27
CA ALA A 449 -37.61 -26.51 -15.03
C ALA A 449 -37.92 -27.67 -15.99
N GLU A 450 -37.50 -27.58 -17.26
CA GLU A 450 -37.64 -28.67 -18.24
C GLU A 450 -36.72 -29.85 -17.93
N ALA A 451 -35.48 -29.60 -17.50
CA ALA A 451 -34.57 -30.66 -17.05
C ALA A 451 -35.10 -31.39 -15.80
N THR A 452 -35.73 -30.65 -14.87
CA THR A 452 -36.38 -31.22 -13.68
C THR A 452 -37.62 -32.04 -14.04
N ARG A 453 -38.43 -31.57 -15.00
CA ARG A 453 -39.59 -32.33 -15.52
C ARG A 453 -39.16 -33.57 -16.30
N ALA A 454 -38.08 -33.50 -17.08
CA ALA A 454 -37.53 -34.63 -17.82
C ALA A 454 -37.00 -35.72 -16.87
N ALA A 455 -36.30 -35.32 -15.79
CA ALA A 455 -35.83 -36.24 -14.75
C ALA A 455 -37.00 -36.93 -14.01
N SER A 456 -38.09 -36.20 -13.69
CA SER A 456 -39.29 -36.78 -13.08
C SER A 456 -40.08 -37.74 -14.00
N ARG A 457 -39.96 -37.57 -15.32
CA ARG A 457 -40.56 -38.48 -16.31
C ARG A 457 -39.75 -39.77 -16.46
N ALA A 458 -38.42 -39.66 -16.39
CA ALA A 458 -37.53 -40.83 -16.45
C ALA A 458 -37.62 -41.72 -15.19
N SER A 459 -37.91 -41.16 -14.01
CA SER A 459 -38.12 -41.94 -12.79
C SER A 459 -39.46 -42.69 -12.74
N ASN A 460 -40.46 -42.26 -13.53
CA ASN A 460 -41.79 -42.89 -13.58
C ASN A 460 -41.93 -44.00 -14.62
N THR A 461 -40.92 -44.23 -15.47
CA THR A 461 -40.93 -45.29 -16.50
C THR A 461 -40.11 -46.53 -16.12
N SER A 462 -39.44 -46.56 -14.97
CA SER A 462 -38.74 -47.75 -14.46
C SER A 462 -39.60 -48.56 -13.48
N SER A 463 -40.83 -48.95 -13.89
CA SER A 463 -41.56 -50.05 -13.23
C SER A 463 -41.18 -51.37 -13.93
N LEU A 464 -40.32 -52.15 -13.28
CA LEU A 464 -39.93 -53.51 -13.70
C LEU A 464 -41.17 -54.41 -13.96
N PRO A 465 -41.20 -55.22 -15.04
CA PRO A 465 -42.30 -56.14 -15.27
C PRO A 465 -42.25 -57.30 -14.28
N ARG A 466 -43.35 -57.50 -13.54
CA ARG A 466 -43.61 -58.67 -12.67
C ARG A 466 -43.52 -59.97 -13.49
N SER A 467 -42.51 -60.80 -13.22
CA SER A 467 -42.41 -62.15 -13.75
C SER A 467 -43.54 -63.04 -13.20
N ARG A 468 -44.48 -63.43 -14.06
CA ARG A 468 -45.48 -64.47 -13.78
C ARG A 468 -44.79 -65.84 -13.66
N ARG A 469 -44.80 -66.42 -12.45
CA ARG A 469 -44.64 -67.87 -12.25
C ARG A 469 -45.77 -68.61 -12.98
N ARG A 470 -45.46 -69.34 -14.05
CA ARG A 470 -46.28 -70.44 -14.55
C ARG A 470 -45.72 -71.74 -13.97
N GLY A 471 -46.53 -72.44 -13.20
CA GLY A 471 -46.28 -73.85 -12.89
C GLY A 471 -46.61 -74.70 -14.11
N ALA A 472 -45.76 -75.70 -14.36
CA ALA A 472 -46.11 -76.88 -15.12
C ALA A 472 -45.83 -78.08 -14.19
N ARG A 473 -46.86 -78.92 -14.04
CA ARG A 473 -46.71 -80.33 -13.71
C ARG A 473 -46.04 -81.05 -14.86
#